data_AF-A0A963JMH3-F1
#
_entry.id   AF-A0A963JMH3-F1
#
_cell.length_a   1.000
_cell.length_b   1.000
_cell.length_c   1.000
_cell.angle_alpha   90.00
_cell.angle_beta   90.00
_cell.angle_gamma   90.00
#
_symmetry.space_group_name_H-M   'P 1'
#
loop_
_entity.id
_entity.type
_entity.pdbx_description
1 polymer ?
#
loop_
_entity_poly.entity_id
_entity_poly.type
_entity_poly.pdbx_seq_one_letter_code
_entity_poly.pdbx_strand_id
1 'polypeptide(L)' 'MSQLHCYVPDDIAKKLRAKAEQAHLPVSKYLALLIEKDVESQWPENYFELLGNWQGEPLERPIQGDYENRTGFE' A
#
# COMPACT_ATOMS: atom_id res chain seq x y z
N MET A 1 -8.52 -9.24 -21.95
CA MET A 1 -7.30 -8.53 -21.50
C MET A 1 -6.65 -7.90 -22.71
N SER A 2 -6.24 -6.63 -22.60
CA SER A 2 -5.52 -5.92 -23.65
C SER A 2 -4.01 -6.10 -23.46
N GLN A 3 -3.27 -6.35 -24.53
CA GLN A 3 -1.82 -6.52 -24.48
C GLN A 3 -1.12 -5.17 -24.66
N LEU A 4 -0.19 -4.83 -23.76
CA LEU A 4 0.59 -3.59 -23.80
C LEU A 4 2.07 -3.93 -24.06
N HIS A 5 2.69 -3.13 -24.93
CA HIS A 5 4.14 -3.14 -25.14
C HIS A 5 4.72 -1.83 -24.62
N CYS A 6 5.74 -1.91 -23.76
CA CYS A 6 6.35 -0.76 -23.12
C CYS A 6 7.86 -0.80 -23.33
N TYR A 7 8.42 0.34 -23.76
CA TYR A 7 9.86 0.53 -23.91
C TYR A 7 10.36 1.40 -22.76
N VAL A 8 11.29 0.87 -21.97
CA VAL A 8 11.95 1.59 -20.88
C VAL A 8 13.45 1.34 -20.95
N PRO A 9 14.28 2.24 -20.40
CA PRO A 9 15.70 2.00 -20.24
C PRO A 9 15.97 0.72 -19.42
N ASP A 10 17.09 0.05 -19.72
CA ASP A 10 17.45 -1.23 -19.08
C ASP A 10 17.60 -1.12 -17.56
N ASP A 11 18.07 0.01 -17.04
CA ASP A 11 18.21 0.22 -15.60
C ASP A 11 16.84 0.28 -14.91
N ILE A 12 15.84 0.86 -15.57
CA ILE A 12 14.45 0.89 -15.10
C ILE A 12 13.85 -0.51 -15.13
N ALA A 13 14.06 -1.26 -16.21
CA ALA A 13 13.61 -2.65 -16.30
C ALA A 13 14.21 -3.53 -15.19
N LYS A 14 15.49 -3.34 -14.86
CA LYS A 14 16.16 -4.02 -13.73
C LYS A 14 15.52 -3.66 -12.40
N LYS A 15 15.27 -2.37 -12.13
CA LYS A 15 14.60 -1.92 -10.90
C LYS A 15 13.19 -2.50 -10.78
N LEU A 16 12.44 -2.56 -11.88
CA LEU A 16 11.09 -3.17 -11.90
C LEU A 16 11.16 -4.65 -11.53
N ARG A 17 12.10 -5.41 -12.10
CA ARG A 17 12.30 -6.84 -11.77
C ARG A 17 12.61 -7.05 -10.28
N ALA A 18 13.54 -6.28 -9.74
CA ALA A 18 13.89 -6.38 -8.32
C ALA A 18 12.69 -6.10 -7.39
N LYS A 19 11.86 -5.10 -7.73
CA LYS A 19 10.62 -4.82 -6.96
C LYS A 19 9.58 -5.93 -7.09
N ALA A 20 9.42 -6.51 -8.29
CA ALA A 20 8.52 -7.63 -8.51
C ALA A 20 8.94 -8.88 -7.69
N GLU A 21 10.25 -9.16 -7.65
CA GLU A 21 10.83 -10.25 -6.82
C GLU A 21 10.57 -10.02 -5.33
N GLN A 22 10.79 -8.81 -4.81
CA GLN A 22 10.48 -8.47 -3.42
C GLN A 22 9.00 -8.66 -3.09
N ALA A 23 8.12 -8.36 -4.05
CA ALA A 23 6.69 -8.57 -3.92
C ALA A 23 6.25 -10.03 -4.17
N HIS A 24 7.18 -10.94 -4.51
CA HIS A 24 6.91 -12.33 -4.88
C HIS A 24 5.92 -12.46 -6.05
N LEU A 25 6.03 -11.57 -7.04
CA LEU A 25 5.13 -11.51 -8.21
C LEU A 25 5.92 -11.61 -9.52
N PRO A 26 5.34 -12.25 -10.56
CA PRO A 26 5.87 -12.13 -11.92
C PRO A 26 5.88 -10.68 -12.39
N VAL A 27 6.88 -10.30 -13.18
CA VAL A 27 7.09 -8.92 -13.64
C VAL A 27 5.87 -8.35 -14.37
N SER A 28 5.22 -9.14 -15.23
CA SER A 28 4.01 -8.72 -15.95
C SER A 28 2.85 -8.43 -15.02
N LYS A 29 2.64 -9.26 -13.98
CA LYS A 29 1.60 -9.07 -12.97
C LYS A 29 1.91 -7.85 -12.09
N TYR A 30 3.17 -7.66 -11.72
CA TYR A 30 3.60 -6.49 -10.96
C TYR A 30 3.39 -5.20 -11.76
N LEU A 31 3.72 -5.19 -13.06
CA LEU A 31 3.48 -4.04 -13.94
C LEU A 31 1.98 -3.73 -14.08
N ALA A 32 1.14 -4.75 -14.26
CA ALA A 32 -0.31 -4.57 -14.33
C ALA A 32 -0.86 -3.92 -13.06
N LEU A 33 -0.45 -4.39 -11.88
CA LEU A 33 -0.85 -3.80 -10.59
C LEU A 33 -0.39 -2.35 -10.43
N LEU A 34 0.80 -2.00 -10.92
CA LEU A 34 1.27 -0.62 -10.90
C LEU A 34 0.40 0.27 -11.80
N ILE A 35 0.03 -0.21 -12.98
CA ILE A 35 -0.84 0.53 -13.91
C ILE A 35 -2.23 0.68 -13.31
N GLU A 36 -2.82 -0.37 -12.76
CA GLU A 36 -4.12 -0.32 -12.08
C GLU A 36 -4.08 0.70 -10.94
N LYS A 37 -3.08 0.63 -10.06
CA LYS A 37 -2.92 1.57 -8.95
C LYS A 37 -2.71 3.03 -9.38
N ASP A 38 -2.04 3.25 -10.51
CA ASP A 38 -1.75 4.61 -11.00
C ASP A 38 -2.94 5.23 -11.75
N VAL A 39 -3.67 4.40 -12.51
CA VAL A 39 -4.83 4.84 -13.30
C VAL A 39 -6.10 4.91 -12.45
N GLU A 40 -6.26 4.00 -11.48
CA GLU A 40 -7.40 4.01 -10.58
C GLU A 40 -7.18 5.03 -9.47
N SER A 41 -7.99 6.09 -9.47
CA SER A 41 -8.07 7.06 -8.37
C SER A 41 -9.08 6.65 -7.30
N GLN A 42 -9.48 5.39 -7.27
CA GLN A 42 -10.54 4.88 -6.41
C GLN A 42 -9.96 3.91 -5.37
N TRP A 43 -10.63 3.83 -4.22
CA TRP A 43 -10.28 2.85 -3.20
C TRP A 43 -10.48 1.44 -3.76
N PRO A 44 -9.68 0.45 -3.32
CA PRO A 44 -9.88 -0.95 -3.71
C PRO A 44 -11.33 -1.38 -3.48
N GLU A 45 -11.80 -2.31 -4.29
CA GLU A 45 -13.12 -2.91 -4.12
C GLU A 45 -13.27 -3.41 -2.66
N ASN A 46 -14.41 -3.09 -2.04
CA ASN A 46 -14.75 -3.41 -0.66
C ASN A 46 -13.84 -2.78 0.43
N TYR A 47 -13.00 -1.80 0.09
CA TYR A 47 -12.15 -1.12 1.08
C TYR A 47 -12.97 -0.55 2.25
N PHE A 48 -14.05 0.20 1.96
CA PHE A 48 -14.90 0.78 3.00
C PHE A 48 -15.79 -0.26 3.70
N GLU A 49 -16.08 -1.37 3.04
CA GLU A 49 -16.77 -2.48 3.68
C GLU A 49 -15.86 -3.13 4.71
N LEU A 50 -14.56 -3.26 4.45
CA LEU A 50 -13.59 -3.80 5.41
C LEU A 50 -13.20 -2.78 6.49
N LEU A 51 -13.22 -1.49 6.15
CA LEU A 51 -12.86 -0.41 7.06
C LEU A 51 -13.89 -0.28 8.19
N GLY A 52 -13.48 -0.56 9.42
CA GLY A 52 -14.37 -0.52 10.59
C GLY A 52 -15.17 -1.81 10.80
N ASN A 53 -14.95 -2.84 9.98
CA ASN A 53 -15.57 -4.15 10.13
C ASN A 53 -14.83 -5.02 11.15
N TRP A 54 -14.64 -4.48 12.36
CA TRP A 54 -14.05 -5.21 13.47
C TRP A 54 -15.00 -6.32 13.92
N GLN A 55 -14.56 -7.57 13.79
CA GLN A 55 -15.34 -8.78 14.16
C GLN A 55 -15.03 -9.30 15.57
N GLY A 56 -14.15 -8.64 16.32
CA GLY A 56 -13.76 -9.05 17.67
C GLY A 56 -14.60 -8.39 18.76
N GLU A 57 -14.18 -8.59 20.01
CA GLU A 57 -14.77 -7.92 21.18
C GLU A 57 -14.69 -6.39 21.07
N PRO A 58 -15.64 -5.63 21.65
CA PRO A 58 -15.63 -4.18 21.61
C PRO A 58 -14.25 -3.60 21.94
N LEU A 59 -13.77 -2.68 21.10
CA LEU A 59 -12.51 -2.00 21.33
C LEU A 59 -12.65 -1.08 22.55
N GLU A 60 -12.08 -1.48 23.68
CA GLU A 60 -11.98 -0.63 24.86
C GLU A 60 -10.73 0.23 24.78
N ARG A 61 -10.92 1.54 24.98
CA ARG A 61 -9.78 2.45 25.12
C ARG A 61 -9.07 2.11 26.44
N PRO A 62 -7.75 1.83 26.44
CA PRO A 62 -7.01 1.63 27.67
C PRO A 62 -6.97 2.92 28.50
N ILE A 63 -6.71 2.78 29.80
CA ILE A 63 -6.50 3.92 30.70
C ILE A 63 -5.40 4.80 30.11
N GLN A 64 -5.71 6.09 29.93
CA GLN A 64 -4.71 7.06 29.50
C GLN A 64 -3.71 7.26 30.64
N GLY A 65 -2.43 7.01 30.36
CA GLY A 65 -1.35 7.29 31.30
C GLY A 65 -1.09 8.78 31.45
N ASP A 66 -0.12 9.12 32.29
CA ASP A 66 0.28 10.50 32.52
C ASP A 66 0.86 11.14 31.26
N TYR A 67 0.65 12.46 31.12
CA TYR A 67 1.26 13.23 30.06
C TYR A 67 2.78 13.34 30.26
N GLU A 68 3.51 13.33 29.14
CA GLU A 68 4.92 13.72 29.13
C GLU A 68 5.03 15.21 29.51
N ASN A 69 5.71 15.50 30.63
CA ASN A 69 6.04 16.87 31.00
C ASN A 69 7.30 17.32 30.27
N ARG A 70 7.15 18.18 29.27
CA ARG A 70 8.29 18.84 28.62
C ARG A 70 8.57 20.15 29.34
N THR A 71 9.82 20.37 29.72
CA THR A 71 10.27 21.71 30.13
C THR A 71 10.04 22.67 28.97
N GLY A 72 9.33 23.77 29.24
CA GLY A 72 9.19 24.85 28.27
C GLY A 72 10.57 25.37 27.85
N PHE A 73 10.66 25.84 26.61
CA PHE A 73 11.84 26.56 26.17
C PHE A 73 11.89 27.91 26.92
N GLU A 74 12.93 28.11 27.73
CA GLU A 74 13.34 29.45 28.22
C GLU A 74 14.01 30.25 27.09
#